data_AF-F9UEL4-F1
#
_entry.id   AF-F9UEL4-F1
#
_cell.length_a   1.000
_cell.length_b   1.000
_cell.length_c   1.000
_cell.angle_alpha   90.00
_cell.angle_beta   90.00
_cell.angle_gamma   90.00
#
_symmetry.space_group_name_H-M   'P 1'
#
loop_
_entity.id
_entity.type
_entity.pdbx_description
1 polymer ?
#
loop_
_entity_poly.entity_id
_entity_poly.type
_entity_poly.pdbx_seq_one_letter_code
_entity_poly.pdbx_strand_id
1 'polypeptide(L)'
;MARLLILLGILGAVLWFLHWFRVTPAHRVSRVLRKGALWGVVGVLVLAAATGRMNPIFAAIGAAIPLLLRAAAVVRLFPAIQQMLRGLGLGGLAGPGGAGAGSGAQASSIRTKYLEMTLDHATGAMDGTVLDGPFKDRRLSDLTLDELIRILEFYRDADAQSAAVLEAYLDRERETDWRASDEGSGRAGRAPPHGERLTKTEAWAILGLEPGADADAIRAAHRRLMQRLHPDRGGSDYLAAKINEAKRLLLAD
;
A
#
# COMPACT_ATOMS: atom_id res chain seq x y z
N MET A 1 -6.51 47.28 -35.94
CA MET A 1 -5.13 46.76 -35.92
C MET A 1 -4.65 46.41 -34.51
N ALA A 2 -4.51 47.36 -33.58
CA ALA A 2 -3.99 47.09 -32.23
C ALA A 2 -4.77 46.02 -31.43
N ARG A 3 -6.10 46.01 -31.51
CA ARG A 3 -6.94 45.01 -30.81
C ARG A 3 -6.76 43.57 -31.33
N LEU A 4 -6.46 43.40 -32.62
CA LEU A 4 -6.20 42.08 -33.23
C LEU A 4 -4.84 41.53 -32.80
N LEU A 5 -3.83 42.40 -32.69
CA LEU A 5 -2.49 42.01 -32.19
C LEU A 5 -2.54 41.59 -30.71
N ILE A 6 -3.35 42.28 -29.89
CA ILE A 6 -3.56 41.91 -28.49
C ILE A 6 -4.26 40.54 -28.38
N LEU A 7 -5.29 40.28 -29.18
CA LEU A 7 -5.98 38.98 -29.20
C LEU A 7 -5.05 37.83 -29.64
N LEU A 8 -4.20 38.06 -30.64
CA LEU A 8 -3.26 37.06 -31.15
C LEU A 8 -2.15 36.76 -30.13
N GLY A 9 -1.68 37.78 -29.40
CA GLY A 9 -0.75 37.63 -28.28
C GLY A 9 -1.36 36.86 -27.10
N ILE A 10 -2.62 37.13 -26.75
CA ILE A 10 -3.35 36.37 -25.71
C ILE A 10 -3.52 34.91 -26.13
N LEU A 11 -3.88 34.66 -27.40
CA LEU A 11 -4.03 33.31 -27.93
C LEU A 11 -2.72 32.52 -27.86
N GLY A 12 -1.60 33.14 -28.22
CA GLY A 12 -0.27 32.53 -28.09
C GLY A 12 0.11 32.22 -26.64
N ALA A 13 -0.19 33.14 -25.71
CA ALA A 13 0.05 32.93 -24.28
C ALA A 13 -0.79 31.79 -23.70
N VAL A 14 -2.05 31.66 -24.12
CA VAL A 14 -2.95 30.57 -23.71
C VAL A 14 -2.46 29.23 -24.25
N LEU A 15 -2.06 29.16 -25.52
CA LEU A 15 -1.52 27.92 -26.11
C LEU A 15 -0.20 27.50 -25.47
N TRP A 16 0.69 28.45 -25.17
CA TRP A 16 1.93 28.18 -24.45
C TRP A 16 1.66 27.68 -23.02
N PHE A 17 0.70 28.29 -22.32
CA PHE A 17 0.30 27.85 -20.98
C PHE A 17 -0.31 26.44 -20.98
N LEU A 18 -1.17 26.13 -21.94
CA LEU A 18 -1.77 24.80 -22.10
C LEU A 18 -0.71 23.73 -22.43
N HIS A 19 0.26 24.07 -23.28
CA HIS A 19 1.38 23.19 -23.59
C HIS A 19 2.25 22.94 -22.35
N TRP A 20 2.60 24.01 -21.62
CA TRP A 20 3.37 23.92 -20.37
C TRP A 20 2.65 23.11 -19.28
N PHE A 21 1.34 23.29 -19.15
CA PHE A 21 0.52 22.56 -18.18
C PHE A 21 0.42 21.06 -18.51
N ARG A 22 0.43 20.69 -19.79
CA ARG A 22 0.45 19.27 -20.22
C ARG A 22 1.79 18.58 -19.99
N VAL A 23 2.91 19.29 -20.14
CA VAL A 23 4.27 18.70 -20.10
C VAL A 23 4.87 18.67 -18.68
N THR A 24 4.33 19.42 -17.72
CA THR A 24 4.90 19.53 -16.37
C THR A 24 4.20 18.61 -15.36
N PRO A 25 4.91 17.69 -14.68
CA PRO A 25 4.30 16.73 -13.74
C PRO A 25 3.72 17.39 -12.48
N ALA A 26 2.57 16.88 -12.02
CA ALA A 26 1.64 17.48 -11.05
C ALA A 26 2.24 17.92 -9.70
N HIS A 27 3.36 17.34 -9.27
CA HIS A 27 4.01 17.69 -8.00
C HIS A 27 4.77 19.03 -8.03
N ARG A 28 5.25 19.48 -9.21
CA ARG A 28 5.91 20.80 -9.37
C ARG A 28 4.94 21.92 -9.72
N VAL A 29 3.84 21.60 -10.41
CA VAL A 29 2.82 22.58 -10.81
C VAL A 29 2.16 23.22 -9.59
N SER A 30 1.79 22.45 -8.57
CA SER A 30 1.10 23.00 -7.38
C SER A 30 1.92 24.07 -6.63
N ARG A 31 3.25 23.94 -6.61
CA ARG A 31 4.16 24.86 -5.91
C ARG A 31 4.43 26.13 -6.73
N VAL A 32 4.59 26.01 -8.05
CA VAL A 32 4.78 27.14 -8.97
C VAL A 32 3.48 27.89 -9.19
N LEU A 33 2.34 27.20 -9.31
CA LEU A 33 1.02 27.80 -9.52
C LEU A 33 0.57 28.60 -8.28
N ARG A 34 0.86 28.12 -7.06
CA ARG A 34 0.61 28.90 -5.83
C ARG A 34 1.43 30.19 -5.77
N LYS A 35 2.72 30.12 -6.13
CA LYS A 35 3.59 31.30 -6.18
C LYS A 35 3.17 32.27 -7.30
N GLY A 36 2.84 31.74 -8.48
CA GLY A 36 2.37 32.53 -9.63
C GLY A 36 1.03 33.21 -9.39
N ALA A 37 0.08 32.52 -8.74
CA ALA A 37 -1.20 33.12 -8.34
C ALA A 37 -1.00 34.24 -7.31
N LEU A 38 -0.10 34.05 -6.33
CA LEU A 38 0.22 35.07 -5.33
C LEU A 38 0.81 36.33 -5.99
N TRP A 39 1.84 36.17 -6.83
CA TRP A 39 2.45 37.28 -7.57
C TRP A 39 1.50 37.92 -8.58
N GLY A 40 0.57 37.15 -9.16
CA GLY A 40 -0.49 37.67 -10.03
C GLY A 40 -1.48 38.56 -9.28
N VAL A 41 -1.92 38.14 -8.09
CA VAL A 41 -2.80 38.96 -7.23
C VAL A 41 -2.09 40.24 -6.79
N VAL A 42 -0.81 40.13 -6.41
CA VAL A 42 0.02 41.30 -6.07
C VAL A 42 0.18 42.25 -7.27
N GLY A 43 0.44 41.73 -8.46
CA GLY A 43 0.54 42.52 -9.68
C GLY A 43 -0.76 43.26 -10.04
N VAL A 44 -1.90 42.59 -9.90
CA VAL A 44 -3.23 43.21 -10.09
C VAL A 44 -3.49 44.31 -9.05
N LEU A 45 -3.13 44.09 -7.79
CA LEU A 45 -3.25 45.08 -6.72
C LEU A 45 -2.36 46.32 -6.97
N VAL A 46 -1.11 46.11 -7.40
CA VAL A 46 -0.17 47.20 -7.71
C VAL A 46 -0.64 48.00 -8.93
N LEU A 47 -1.09 47.32 -9.99
CA LEU A 47 -1.61 47.98 -11.19
C LEU A 47 -2.88 48.80 -10.90
N ALA A 48 -3.74 48.27 -10.03
CA ALA A 48 -5.00 48.91 -9.67
C ALA A 48 -4.80 50.06 -8.64
N ALA A 49 -3.76 50.00 -7.81
CA ALA A 49 -3.29 51.14 -7.01
C ALA A 49 -2.69 52.24 -7.89
N ALA A 50 -1.88 51.89 -8.89
CA ALA A 50 -1.26 52.84 -9.81
C ALA A 50 -2.27 53.56 -10.74
N THR A 51 -3.42 52.94 -11.04
CA THR A 51 -4.47 53.52 -11.89
C THR A 51 -5.51 54.35 -11.10
N GLY A 52 -5.35 54.51 -9.78
CA GLY A 52 -6.22 55.36 -8.96
C GLY A 52 -7.67 54.86 -8.81
N ARG A 53 -7.96 53.63 -9.22
CA ARG A 53 -9.29 53.00 -9.13
C ARG A 53 -9.37 52.01 -7.97
N MET A 54 -9.10 52.48 -6.75
CA MET A 54 -9.12 51.63 -5.55
C MET A 54 -10.53 51.15 -5.15
N ASN A 55 -11.59 51.91 -5.47
CA ASN A 55 -12.98 51.57 -5.13
C ASN A 55 -13.46 50.18 -5.58
N PRO A 56 -13.31 49.77 -6.86
CA PRO A 56 -13.74 48.44 -7.30
C PRO A 56 -12.94 47.30 -6.66
N ILE A 57 -11.70 47.53 -6.22
CA ILE A 57 -10.89 46.52 -5.56
C ILE A 57 -11.43 46.25 -4.15
N PHE A 58 -11.74 47.29 -3.38
CA PHE A 58 -12.33 47.13 -2.05
C PHE A 58 -13.72 46.50 -2.12
N ALA A 59 -14.52 46.85 -3.14
CA ALA A 59 -15.79 46.17 -3.40
C ALA A 59 -15.59 44.68 -3.76
N ALA A 60 -14.57 44.35 -4.56
CA ALA A 60 -14.24 42.96 -4.90
C ALA A 60 -13.74 42.16 -3.69
N ILE A 61 -12.90 42.76 -2.84
CA ILE A 61 -12.43 42.13 -1.58
C ILE A 61 -13.61 41.93 -0.62
N GLY A 62 -14.45 42.95 -0.44
CA GLY A 62 -15.65 42.87 0.40
C GLY A 62 -16.63 41.80 -0.08
N ALA A 63 -16.81 41.65 -1.39
CA ALA A 63 -17.64 40.60 -1.99
C ALA A 63 -16.98 39.21 -1.93
N ALA A 64 -15.65 39.13 -1.93
CA ALA A 64 -14.92 37.86 -1.85
C ALA A 64 -15.01 37.21 -0.46
N ILE A 65 -15.07 38.00 0.62
CA ILE A 65 -15.15 37.48 2.00
C ILE A 65 -16.34 36.51 2.20
N PRO A 66 -17.61 36.88 1.91
CA PRO A 66 -18.74 35.97 2.06
C PRO A 66 -18.68 34.78 1.09
N LEU A 67 -18.10 34.97 -0.10
CA LEU A 67 -17.92 33.91 -1.09
C LEU A 67 -16.92 32.86 -0.60
N LEU A 68 -15.81 33.29 0.01
CA LEU A 68 -14.79 32.41 0.60
C LEU A 68 -15.34 31.65 1.81
N LEU A 69 -16.15 32.31 2.65
CA LEU A 69 -16.82 31.63 3.77
C LEU A 69 -17.83 30.57 3.28
N ARG A 70 -18.60 30.87 2.23
CA ARG A 70 -19.48 29.90 1.57
C ARG A 70 -18.70 28.76 0.93
N ALA A 71 -17.63 29.05 0.22
CA ALA A 71 -16.78 28.04 -0.40
C ALA A 71 -16.15 27.14 0.67
N ALA A 72 -15.66 27.69 1.78
CA ALA A 72 -15.15 26.91 2.91
C ALA A 72 -16.22 26.02 3.55
N ALA A 73 -17.47 26.51 3.67
CA ALA A 73 -18.59 25.70 4.15
C ALA A 73 -18.93 24.54 3.18
N VAL A 74 -18.88 24.77 1.87
CA VAL A 74 -19.08 23.73 0.84
C VAL A 74 -17.92 22.73 0.82
N VAL A 75 -16.67 23.20 0.97
CA VAL A 75 -15.49 22.33 1.08
C VAL A 75 -15.54 21.47 2.35
N ARG A 76 -16.13 21.96 3.44
CA ARG A 76 -16.40 21.13 4.64
C ARG A 76 -17.47 20.06 4.40
N LEU A 77 -18.40 20.28 3.47
CA LEU A 77 -19.40 19.31 3.03
C LEU A 77 -18.87 18.31 1.98
N PHE A 78 -17.70 18.58 1.41
CA PHE A 78 -17.05 17.75 0.41
C PHE A 78 -16.90 16.26 0.80
N PRO A 79 -16.46 15.87 2.03
CA PRO A 79 -16.37 14.47 2.41
C PRO A 79 -17.74 13.76 2.45
N ALA A 80 -18.81 14.46 2.84
CA ALA A 80 -20.16 13.89 2.88
C ALA A 80 -20.74 13.70 1.46
N ILE A 81 -20.49 14.66 0.56
CA ILE A 81 -20.87 14.55 -0.86
C ILE A 81 -20.09 13.43 -1.54
N GLN A 82 -18.79 13.25 -1.20
CA GLN A 82 -17.99 12.14 -1.70
C GLN A 82 -18.49 10.78 -1.20
N GLN A 83 -18.93 10.67 0.06
CA GLN A 83 -19.54 9.45 0.61
C GLN A 83 -20.87 9.12 -0.09
N MET A 84 -21.71 10.14 -0.33
CA MET A 84 -22.99 9.96 -1.03
C MET A 84 -22.82 9.57 -2.50
N LEU A 85 -21.88 10.21 -3.21
CA LEU A 85 -21.58 9.87 -4.61
C LEU A 85 -20.89 8.51 -4.78
N ARG A 86 -20.12 8.06 -3.78
CA ARG A 86 -19.59 6.69 -3.72
C ARG A 86 -20.70 5.66 -3.52
N GLY A 87 -21.68 5.94 -2.67
CA GLY A 87 -22.87 5.10 -2.49
C GLY A 87 -23.74 4.98 -3.75
N LEU A 88 -23.72 6.01 -4.62
CA LEU A 88 -24.42 6.02 -5.91
C LEU A 88 -23.59 5.47 -7.09
N GLY A 89 -22.35 5.01 -6.88
CA GLY A 89 -21.49 4.48 -7.95
C GLY A 89 -20.91 5.52 -8.93
N LEU A 90 -21.10 6.82 -8.67
CA LEU A 90 -20.65 7.93 -9.53
C LEU A 90 -19.33 8.59 -9.08
N GLY A 91 -18.71 8.09 -8.01
CA GLY A 91 -17.53 8.70 -7.37
C GLY A 91 -16.19 8.60 -8.13
N GLY A 92 -16.15 8.10 -9.37
CA GLY A 92 -14.92 7.78 -10.10
C GLY A 92 -14.25 8.92 -10.88
N LEU A 93 -14.78 10.15 -10.89
CA LEU A 93 -14.41 11.15 -11.91
C LEU A 93 -13.76 12.45 -11.40
N ALA A 94 -13.44 12.58 -10.11
CA ALA A 94 -12.89 13.84 -9.59
C ALA A 94 -11.79 13.64 -8.54
N GLY A 95 -10.55 13.41 -8.99
CA GLY A 95 -9.36 13.62 -8.16
C GLY A 95 -8.12 12.87 -8.63
N PRO A 96 -7.07 13.55 -9.12
CA PRO A 96 -5.76 12.94 -9.27
C PRO A 96 -5.10 12.90 -7.88
N GLY A 97 -5.35 11.83 -7.11
CA GLY A 97 -4.67 11.62 -5.82
C GLY A 97 -5.42 10.84 -4.74
N GLY A 98 -6.58 10.24 -5.03
CA GLY A 98 -7.28 9.36 -4.09
C GLY A 98 -7.02 7.90 -4.40
N ALA A 99 -6.15 7.28 -3.61
CA ALA A 99 -5.91 5.84 -3.58
C ALA A 99 -7.22 5.03 -3.55
N GLY A 100 -7.19 3.90 -4.24
CA GLY A 100 -8.33 3.05 -4.53
C GLY A 100 -9.05 2.53 -3.29
N ALA A 101 -10.36 2.49 -3.41
CA ALA A 101 -11.20 1.63 -2.59
C ALA A 101 -12.45 1.30 -3.40
N GLY A 102 -12.50 0.06 -3.89
CA GLY A 102 -13.76 -0.65 -4.11
C GLY A 102 -14.20 -0.86 -5.56
N SER A 103 -13.46 -1.68 -6.32
CA SER A 103 -14.07 -2.74 -7.16
C SER A 103 -12.98 -3.69 -7.68
N GLY A 104 -12.76 -4.81 -6.98
CA GLY A 104 -11.96 -5.92 -7.47
C GLY A 104 -10.44 -5.73 -7.45
N ALA A 105 -9.85 -5.46 -6.27
CA ALA A 105 -8.39 -5.57 -6.13
C ALA A 105 -8.00 -7.06 -6.26
N GLN A 106 -7.84 -7.50 -7.50
CA GLN A 106 -7.28 -8.80 -7.84
C GLN A 106 -5.85 -8.92 -7.33
N ALA A 107 -5.19 -7.84 -6.89
CA ALA A 107 -3.88 -7.90 -6.26
C ALA A 107 -3.84 -7.18 -4.89
N SER A 108 -3.19 -7.80 -3.91
CA SER A 108 -2.79 -7.18 -2.63
C SER A 108 -1.32 -6.80 -2.66
N SER A 109 -0.96 -5.64 -2.11
CA SER A 109 0.43 -5.25 -1.92
C SER A 109 0.81 -5.18 -0.45
N ILE A 110 2.04 -5.59 -0.14
CA ILE A 110 2.64 -5.56 1.20
C ILE A 110 3.98 -4.82 1.09
N ARG A 111 4.17 -3.79 1.89
CA ARG A 111 5.38 -2.97 1.89
C ARG A 111 6.07 -3.06 3.25
N THR A 112 7.31 -3.52 3.25
CA THR A 112 8.19 -3.57 4.43
C THR A 112 9.27 -2.49 4.31
N LYS A 113 10.23 -2.49 5.25
CA LYS A 113 11.36 -1.55 5.24
C LYS A 113 12.27 -1.74 4.03
N TYR A 114 12.50 -2.98 3.62
CA TYR A 114 13.45 -3.32 2.56
C TYR A 114 12.80 -3.80 1.27
N LEU A 115 11.52 -4.15 1.28
CA LEU A 115 10.86 -4.81 0.16
C LEU A 115 9.43 -4.31 -0.07
N GLU A 116 9.01 -4.23 -1.33
CA GLU A 116 7.61 -4.02 -1.71
C GLU A 116 7.15 -5.22 -2.54
N MET A 117 6.14 -5.93 -2.06
CA MET A 117 5.59 -7.12 -2.71
C MET A 117 4.17 -6.87 -3.20
N THR A 118 3.82 -7.52 -4.30
CA THR A 118 2.48 -7.57 -4.85
C THR A 118 2.11 -9.03 -5.12
N LEU A 119 0.95 -9.44 -4.61
CA LEU A 119 0.34 -10.75 -4.81
C LEU A 119 -0.95 -10.57 -5.60
N ASP A 120 -1.01 -11.14 -6.79
CA ASP A 120 -2.25 -11.31 -7.53
C ASP A 120 -3.02 -12.52 -6.99
N HIS A 121 -4.22 -12.32 -6.47
CA HIS A 121 -5.14 -13.33 -5.93
C HIS A 121 -5.83 -14.17 -7.01
N ALA A 122 -5.91 -13.67 -8.25
CA ALA A 122 -6.53 -14.42 -9.35
C ALA A 122 -5.58 -15.47 -9.92
N THR A 123 -4.31 -15.12 -10.08
CA THR A 123 -3.27 -16.02 -10.60
C THR A 123 -2.44 -16.67 -9.50
N GLY A 124 -2.45 -16.08 -8.31
CA GLY A 124 -1.50 -16.42 -7.26
C GLY A 124 -0.08 -15.90 -7.54
N ALA A 125 0.17 -15.16 -8.61
CA ALA A 125 1.52 -14.68 -8.90
C ALA A 125 1.98 -13.68 -7.84
N MET A 126 3.16 -13.91 -7.27
CA MET A 126 3.75 -13.03 -6.28
C MET A 126 5.07 -12.50 -6.82
N ASP A 127 5.24 -11.18 -6.84
CA ASP A 127 6.50 -10.55 -7.25
C ASP A 127 6.79 -9.34 -6.35
N GLY A 128 8.04 -8.89 -6.31
CA GLY A 128 8.46 -7.79 -5.45
C GLY A 128 9.62 -6.98 -6.00
N THR A 129 9.80 -5.79 -5.44
CA THR A 129 10.91 -4.88 -5.72
C THR A 129 11.67 -4.58 -4.44
N VAL A 130 13.00 -4.60 -4.51
CA VAL A 130 13.87 -4.24 -3.38
C VAL A 130 13.89 -2.72 -3.21
N LEU A 131 13.42 -2.23 -2.07
CA LEU A 131 13.38 -0.80 -1.75
C LEU A 131 14.72 -0.30 -1.19
N ASP A 132 15.40 -1.15 -0.42
CA ASP A 132 16.64 -0.80 0.27
C ASP A 132 17.50 -2.05 0.53
N GLY A 133 18.82 -1.87 0.65
CA GLY A 133 19.79 -2.97 0.82
C GLY A 133 20.44 -3.44 -0.49
N PRO A 134 21.04 -4.65 -0.51
CA PRO A 134 21.69 -5.19 -1.71
C PRO A 134 20.66 -5.37 -2.82
N PHE A 135 21.01 -4.98 -4.05
CA PHE A 135 20.15 -5.05 -5.24
C PHE A 135 18.92 -4.11 -5.24
N LYS A 136 19.03 -2.96 -4.59
CA LYS A 136 18.04 -1.88 -4.62
C LYS A 136 17.50 -1.58 -6.03
N ASP A 137 16.20 -1.33 -6.11
CA ASP A 137 15.40 -1.02 -7.30
C ASP A 137 15.34 -2.17 -8.34
N ARG A 138 15.85 -3.36 -8.02
CA ARG A 138 15.66 -4.56 -8.84
C ARG A 138 14.41 -5.33 -8.42
N ARG A 139 13.79 -6.02 -9.39
CA ARG A 139 12.71 -6.97 -9.15
C ARG A 139 13.26 -8.30 -8.67
N LEU A 140 12.50 -8.98 -7.82
CA LEU A 140 12.85 -10.33 -7.34
C LEU A 140 12.86 -11.35 -8.48
N SER A 141 11.98 -11.19 -9.47
CA SER A 141 11.96 -12.01 -10.69
C SER A 141 13.27 -12.00 -11.48
N ASP A 142 14.03 -10.89 -11.40
CA ASP A 142 15.22 -10.65 -12.20
C ASP A 142 16.50 -11.10 -11.50
N LEU A 143 16.39 -11.57 -10.25
CA LEU A 143 17.52 -11.99 -9.42
C LEU A 143 17.74 -13.49 -9.53
N THR A 144 19.01 -13.89 -9.48
CA THR A 144 19.36 -15.31 -9.41
C THR A 144 19.09 -15.87 -8.00
N LEU A 145 19.02 -17.20 -7.89
CA LEU A 145 18.82 -17.87 -6.61
C LEU A 145 19.90 -17.49 -5.58
N ASP A 146 21.16 -17.44 -6.00
CA ASP A 146 22.29 -17.03 -5.15
C ASP A 146 22.18 -15.57 -4.69
N GLU A 147 21.70 -14.67 -5.56
CA GLU A 147 21.45 -13.27 -5.20
C GLU A 147 20.32 -13.15 -4.18
N LEU A 148 19.24 -13.93 -4.33
CA LEU A 148 18.11 -13.95 -3.41
C LEU A 148 18.48 -14.50 -2.03
N ILE A 149 19.29 -15.56 -1.95
CA ILE A 149 19.79 -16.12 -0.68
C ILE A 149 20.64 -15.09 0.07
N ARG A 150 21.53 -14.37 -0.63
CA ARG A 150 22.34 -13.29 -0.02
C ARG A 150 21.48 -12.15 0.54
N ILE A 151 20.41 -11.79 -0.17
CA ILE A 151 19.47 -10.77 0.32
C ILE A 151 18.73 -11.29 1.56
N LEU A 152 18.32 -12.56 1.56
CA LEU A 152 17.63 -13.18 2.68
C LEU A 152 18.49 -13.20 3.95
N GLU A 153 19.76 -13.57 3.85
CA GLU A 153 20.72 -13.50 4.96
C GLU A 153 20.78 -12.08 5.55
N PHE A 154 20.87 -11.06 4.70
CA PHE A 154 20.89 -9.66 5.14
C PHE A 154 19.57 -9.25 5.82
N TYR A 155 18.42 -9.69 5.32
CA TYR A 155 17.12 -9.36 5.92
C TYR A 155 16.88 -10.06 7.26
N ARG A 156 17.37 -11.29 7.45
CA ARG A 156 17.23 -12.00 8.73
C ARG A 156 17.88 -11.23 9.88
N ASP A 157 19.01 -10.57 9.63
CA ASP A 157 19.70 -9.75 10.62
C ASP A 157 19.09 -8.33 10.77
N ALA A 158 18.57 -7.76 9.67
CA ALA A 158 18.13 -6.36 9.65
C ALA A 158 16.63 -6.14 9.95
N ASP A 159 15.76 -7.03 9.49
CA ASP A 159 14.30 -6.95 9.65
C ASP A 159 13.60 -8.30 9.38
N ALA A 160 13.10 -8.92 10.46
CA ALA A 160 12.40 -10.21 10.40
C ALA A 160 11.14 -10.18 9.51
N GLN A 161 10.47 -9.03 9.37
CA GLN A 161 9.29 -8.91 8.50
C GLN A 161 9.68 -9.00 7.01
N SER A 162 10.73 -8.30 6.59
CA SER A 162 11.25 -8.39 5.22
C SER A 162 11.77 -9.79 4.89
N ALA A 163 12.39 -10.47 5.86
CA ALA A 163 12.83 -11.86 5.70
C ALA A 163 11.64 -12.80 5.46
N ALA A 164 10.62 -12.78 6.32
CA ALA A 164 9.45 -13.66 6.19
C ALA A 164 8.70 -13.48 4.86
N VAL A 165 8.64 -12.24 4.36
CA VAL A 165 8.00 -11.92 3.08
C VAL A 165 8.82 -12.43 1.89
N LEU A 166 10.16 -12.33 1.94
CA LEU A 166 11.05 -12.90 0.93
C LEU A 166 11.07 -14.44 0.96
N GLU A 167 10.99 -15.07 2.13
CA GLU A 167 10.85 -16.52 2.26
C GLU A 167 9.55 -17.01 1.63
N ALA A 168 8.45 -16.29 1.82
CA ALA A 168 7.16 -16.62 1.19
C ALA A 168 7.22 -16.53 -0.35
N TYR A 169 8.01 -15.59 -0.89
CA TYR A 169 8.28 -15.49 -2.33
C TYR A 169 9.09 -16.70 -2.84
N LEU A 170 10.20 -17.02 -2.15
CA LEU A 170 11.08 -18.13 -2.52
C LEU A 170 10.36 -19.48 -2.47
N ASP A 171 9.51 -19.68 -1.46
CA ASP A 171 8.68 -20.88 -1.31
C ASP A 171 7.71 -21.10 -2.47
N ARG A 172 7.23 -20.01 -3.05
CA ARG A 172 6.21 -20.04 -4.08
C ARG A 172 6.80 -20.17 -5.48
N GLU A 173 7.87 -19.45 -5.77
CA GLU A 173 8.44 -19.30 -7.12
C GLU A 173 9.66 -20.21 -7.38
N ARG A 174 10.27 -20.77 -6.33
CA ARG A 174 11.55 -21.51 -6.42
C ARG A 174 11.53 -22.83 -5.62
N GLU A 175 10.36 -23.47 -5.49
CA GLU A 175 10.07 -24.79 -4.88
C GLU A 175 11.24 -25.46 -4.15
N THR A 176 11.17 -25.61 -2.82
CA THR A 176 11.96 -26.46 -1.87
C THR A 176 13.51 -26.51 -1.99
N ASP A 177 14.10 -26.51 -3.18
CA ASP A 177 15.55 -26.61 -3.47
C ASP A 177 16.34 -25.42 -2.95
N TRP A 178 15.71 -24.24 -2.84
CA TRP A 178 16.36 -23.05 -2.30
C TRP A 178 16.79 -23.22 -0.83
N ARG A 179 16.05 -24.01 -0.03
CA ARG A 179 16.39 -24.29 1.37
C ARG A 179 17.63 -25.17 1.49
N ALA A 180 17.80 -26.14 0.59
CA ALA A 180 19.00 -26.98 0.56
C ALA A 180 20.25 -26.16 0.19
N SER A 181 20.08 -25.11 -0.63
CA SER A 181 21.15 -24.18 -0.98
C SER A 181 21.50 -23.21 0.16
N ASP A 182 20.50 -22.76 0.94
CA ASP A 182 20.67 -21.95 2.16
C ASP A 182 21.38 -22.75 3.29
N GLU A 183 21.10 -24.06 3.42
CA GLU A 183 21.79 -24.92 4.39
C GLU A 183 23.27 -25.17 4.05
N GLY A 184 23.64 -25.09 2.77
CA GLY A 184 25.03 -25.20 2.30
C GLY A 184 25.89 -23.95 2.58
N SER A 185 25.28 -22.79 2.79
CA SER A 185 25.95 -21.52 3.10
C SER A 185 26.03 -21.24 4.61
N GLY A 186 26.39 -22.24 5.42
CA GLY A 186 27.06 -22.03 6.69
C GLY A 186 26.33 -21.20 7.76
N ARG A 187 25.33 -21.80 8.42
CA ARG A 187 25.13 -21.63 9.87
C ARG A 187 24.22 -22.70 10.46
N ALA A 188 24.84 -23.64 11.18
CA ALA A 188 24.17 -24.47 12.17
C ALA A 188 23.61 -23.55 13.27
N GLY A 189 22.29 -23.30 13.25
CA GLY A 189 21.66 -22.30 14.11
C GLY A 189 20.14 -22.37 14.18
N ARG A 190 19.58 -23.58 14.33
CA ARG A 190 18.29 -23.91 14.96
C ARG A 190 17.15 -22.88 14.81
N ALA A 191 16.39 -23.01 13.72
CA ALA A 191 14.95 -22.75 13.68
C ALA A 191 14.25 -24.03 13.17
N PRO A 192 13.16 -24.51 13.79
CA PRO A 192 12.55 -25.76 13.37
C PRO A 192 11.86 -25.59 12.00
N PRO A 193 11.94 -26.59 11.11
CA PRO A 193 11.51 -26.49 9.73
C PRO A 193 9.99 -26.27 9.63
N HIS A 194 9.55 -25.27 8.89
CA HIS A 194 8.17 -25.20 8.37
C HIS A 194 8.16 -25.81 6.99
N GLY A 195 7.78 -27.09 6.94
CA GLY A 195 7.74 -27.88 5.72
C GLY A 195 7.66 -29.39 6.00
N GLU A 196 7.98 -29.84 7.21
CA GLU A 196 7.64 -31.20 7.61
C GLU A 196 6.12 -31.28 7.79
N ARG A 197 5.47 -32.14 7.01
CA ARG A 197 4.06 -32.53 7.21
C ARG A 197 3.89 -32.81 8.70
N LEU A 198 2.92 -32.15 9.33
CA LEU A 198 2.68 -32.29 10.76
C LEU A 198 2.68 -33.77 11.17
N THR A 199 3.64 -34.16 12.00
CA THR A 199 3.75 -35.55 12.42
C THR A 199 2.72 -35.88 13.50
N LYS A 200 2.33 -37.16 13.64
CA LYS A 200 1.37 -37.56 14.69
C LYS A 200 1.88 -37.19 16.08
N THR A 201 3.19 -37.35 16.33
CA THR A 201 3.84 -36.98 17.58
C THR A 201 3.74 -35.49 17.87
N GLU A 202 3.95 -34.64 16.86
CA GLU A 202 3.77 -33.18 17.01
C GLU A 202 2.31 -32.80 17.20
N ALA A 203 1.37 -33.47 16.52
CA ALA A 203 -0.05 -33.22 16.71
C ALA A 203 -0.51 -33.53 18.15
N TRP A 204 -0.01 -34.62 18.74
CA TRP A 204 -0.22 -34.95 20.15
C TRP A 204 0.34 -33.87 21.07
N ALA A 205 1.56 -33.41 20.81
CA ALA A 205 2.21 -32.34 21.58
C ALA A 205 1.46 -31.00 21.47
N ILE A 206 0.97 -30.62 20.29
CA ILE A 206 0.20 -29.38 20.06
C ILE A 206 -1.12 -29.39 20.83
N LEU A 207 -1.82 -30.54 20.87
CA LEU A 207 -3.06 -30.67 21.65
C LEU A 207 -2.82 -30.89 23.15
N GLY A 208 -1.58 -31.17 23.56
CA GLY A 208 -1.21 -31.47 24.94
C GLY A 208 -1.83 -32.78 25.42
N LEU A 209 -1.83 -33.79 24.56
CA LEU A 209 -2.40 -35.13 24.80
C LEU A 209 -1.30 -36.19 24.65
N GLU A 210 -1.45 -37.31 25.36
CA GLU A 210 -0.57 -38.47 25.18
C GLU A 210 -0.94 -39.26 23.92
N PRO A 211 0.05 -39.92 23.26
CA PRO A 211 -0.23 -40.80 22.13
C PRO A 211 -1.24 -41.88 22.48
N GLY A 212 -2.31 -41.98 21.69
CA GLY A 212 -3.37 -42.98 21.89
C GLY A 212 -4.58 -42.50 22.71
N ALA A 213 -4.67 -41.19 23.01
CA ALA A 213 -5.89 -40.64 23.58
C ALA A 213 -7.09 -40.79 22.62
N ASP A 214 -8.30 -40.92 23.18
CA ASP A 214 -9.52 -41.14 22.41
C ASP A 214 -9.95 -39.90 21.59
N ALA A 215 -10.83 -40.14 20.61
CA ALA A 215 -11.35 -39.08 19.73
C ALA A 215 -12.10 -37.98 20.51
N ASP A 216 -12.67 -38.30 21.67
CA ASP A 216 -13.37 -37.35 22.53
C ASP A 216 -12.40 -36.41 23.25
N ALA A 217 -11.27 -36.93 23.74
CA ALA A 217 -10.18 -36.16 24.33
C ALA A 217 -9.56 -35.21 23.29
N ILE A 218 -9.33 -35.67 22.06
CA ILE A 218 -8.84 -34.84 20.95
C ILE A 218 -9.78 -33.65 20.70
N ARG A 219 -11.09 -33.90 20.60
CA ARG A 219 -12.09 -32.84 20.38
C ARG A 219 -12.19 -31.88 21.57
N ALA A 220 -12.07 -32.38 22.80
CA ALA A 220 -12.09 -31.55 24.01
C ALA A 220 -10.85 -30.63 24.10
N ALA A 221 -9.65 -31.17 23.82
CA ALA A 221 -8.41 -30.40 23.80
C ALA A 221 -8.43 -29.30 22.73
N HIS A 222 -8.89 -29.63 21.52
CA HIS A 222 -9.07 -28.66 20.44
C HIS A 222 -10.00 -27.51 20.83
N ARG A 223 -11.18 -27.80 21.39
CA ARG A 223 -12.12 -26.76 21.83
C ARG A 223 -11.51 -25.85 22.91
N ARG A 224 -10.80 -26.42 23.89
CA ARG A 224 -10.13 -25.68 24.96
C ARG A 224 -9.04 -24.74 24.42
N LEU A 225 -8.23 -25.21 23.47
CA LEU A 225 -7.17 -24.43 22.85
C LEU A 225 -7.75 -23.32 21.96
N MET A 226 -8.72 -23.65 21.11
CA MET A 226 -9.36 -22.66 20.23
C MET A 226 -10.10 -21.58 21.02
N GLN A 227 -10.75 -21.90 22.15
CA GLN A 227 -11.40 -20.88 22.98
C GLN A 227 -10.44 -19.81 23.52
N ARG A 228 -9.16 -20.17 23.73
CA ARG A 228 -8.10 -19.29 24.26
C ARG A 228 -7.30 -18.60 23.16
N LEU A 229 -7.06 -19.29 22.05
CA LEU A 229 -6.15 -18.85 20.99
C LEU A 229 -6.88 -18.46 19.69
N HIS A 230 -8.19 -18.26 19.75
CA HIS A 230 -8.96 -17.79 18.59
C HIS A 230 -8.47 -16.41 18.13
N PRO A 231 -8.27 -16.20 16.82
CA PRO A 231 -7.86 -14.89 16.29
C PRO A 231 -8.84 -13.77 16.65
N ASP A 232 -10.15 -14.03 16.59
CA ASP A 232 -11.20 -13.08 17.03
C ASP A 232 -11.14 -12.67 18.51
N ARG A 233 -10.31 -13.35 19.32
CA ARG A 233 -10.09 -13.03 20.74
C ARG A 233 -8.65 -12.58 21.03
N GLY A 234 -7.92 -12.15 19.99
CA GLY A 234 -6.53 -11.70 20.10
C GLY A 234 -5.49 -12.82 20.00
N GLY A 235 -5.89 -14.01 19.55
CA GLY A 235 -4.97 -15.11 19.22
C GLY A 235 -4.29 -14.92 17.86
N SER A 236 -3.32 -15.79 17.55
CA SER A 236 -2.63 -15.80 16.26
C SER A 236 -3.34 -16.72 15.26
N ASP A 237 -3.62 -16.21 14.05
CA ASP A 237 -4.15 -17.01 12.93
C ASP A 237 -3.29 -18.25 12.63
N TYR A 238 -1.97 -18.09 12.72
CA TYR A 238 -1.02 -19.17 12.50
C TYR A 238 -1.14 -20.28 13.55
N LEU A 239 -1.27 -19.92 14.83
CA LEU A 239 -1.46 -20.90 15.91
C LEU A 239 -2.80 -21.63 15.77
N ALA A 240 -3.85 -20.90 15.43
CA ALA A 240 -5.17 -21.49 15.17
C ALA A 240 -5.12 -22.49 14.01
N ALA A 241 -4.41 -22.16 12.92
CA ALA A 241 -4.20 -23.06 11.79
C ALA A 241 -3.48 -24.36 12.21
N LYS A 242 -2.39 -24.25 12.99
CA LYS A 242 -1.65 -25.42 13.52
C LYS A 242 -2.50 -26.31 14.43
N ILE A 243 -3.32 -25.72 15.30
CA ILE A 243 -4.24 -26.46 16.18
C ILE A 243 -5.30 -27.22 15.36
N ASN A 244 -5.81 -26.60 14.29
CA ASN A 244 -6.76 -27.24 13.38
C ASN A 244 -6.13 -28.38 12.59
N GLU A 245 -4.88 -28.21 12.14
CA GLU A 245 -4.12 -29.24 11.45
C GLU A 245 -3.85 -30.46 12.35
N ALA A 246 -3.45 -30.25 13.61
CA ALA A 246 -3.25 -31.32 14.59
C ALA A 246 -4.52 -32.15 14.83
N LYS A 247 -5.66 -31.49 14.99
CA LYS A 247 -6.95 -32.20 15.12
C LYS A 247 -7.26 -33.04 13.88
N ARG A 248 -7.07 -32.49 12.68
CA ARG A 248 -7.38 -33.22 11.43
C ARG A 248 -6.51 -34.46 11.30
N LEU A 249 -5.22 -34.35 11.59
CA LEU A 249 -4.28 -35.46 11.50
C LEU A 249 -4.62 -36.62 12.44
N LEU A 250 -5.04 -36.32 13.68
CA LEU A 250 -5.34 -37.34 14.69
C LEU A 250 -6.74 -37.95 14.58
N LEU A 251 -7.65 -37.34 13.80
CA LEU A 251 -9.00 -37.86 13.54
C LEU A 251 -9.16 -38.43 12.12
N ALA A 252 -8.10 -38.40 11.31
CA ALA A 252 -8.10 -38.96 9.95
C ALA A 252 -7.78 -40.47 9.91
N ASP A 253 -7.35 -41.04 11.04
CA ASP A 253 -7.31 -42.49 11.32
C ASP A 253 -8.60 -42.93 12.03
#